data_AF-A0A0L0QN25-F1
#
_entry.id   AF-A0A0L0QN25-F1
#
_cell.length_a   1.000
_cell.length_b   1.000
_cell.length_c   1.000
_cell.angle_alpha   90.00
_cell.angle_beta   90.00
_cell.angle_gamma   90.00
#
_symmetry.space_group_name_H-M   'P 1'
#
loop_
_entity.id
_entity.type
_entity.pdbx_description
1 polymer ?
#
loop_
_entity_poly.entity_id
_entity_poly.type
_entity_poly.pdbx_seq_one_letter_code
_entity_poly.pdbx_strand_id
1 'polypeptide(L)'
;MSTNQAESTGEMTTIIDGTYTYDANGNRTEVLSHNGKKETFAYDQMDQLIQETKKDGSVNEYKYDGFGNRIYQKIGNKEAVTSTYNIQNQLTAYGKETIKYD
;
A
#
# COMPACT_ATOMS: atom_id res chain seq x y z
N MET A 1 -27.58 2.40 1.38
CA MET A 1 -28.03 2.63 -0.01
C MET A 1 -26.76 2.97 -0.79
N SER A 2 -26.31 2.23 -1.80
CA SER A 2 -27.06 1.56 -2.86
C SER A 2 -26.46 0.20 -3.24
N THR A 3 -27.36 -0.65 -3.71
CA THR A 3 -27.21 -1.97 -4.31
C THR A 3 -26.45 -1.96 -5.63
N ASN A 4 -25.76 -3.06 -5.95
CA ASN A 4 -25.65 -3.52 -7.34
C ASN A 4 -26.01 -5.01 -7.38
N GLN A 5 -27.25 -5.25 -7.84
CA GLN A 5 -27.77 -6.54 -8.24
C GLN A 5 -27.39 -6.73 -9.72
N ALA A 6 -26.78 -7.85 -10.05
CA ALA A 6 -26.72 -8.35 -11.42
C ALA A 6 -27.27 -9.78 -11.39
N GLU A 7 -28.50 -9.96 -11.87
CA GLU A 7 -29.02 -11.26 -12.28
C GLU A 7 -28.78 -11.40 -13.78
N SER A 8 -27.96 -12.37 -14.17
CA SER A 8 -27.86 -12.90 -15.53
C SER A 8 -27.66 -14.40 -15.45
N THR A 9 -28.59 -15.13 -16.06
CA THR A 9 -28.72 -16.58 -16.10
C THR A 9 -27.65 -17.24 -16.99
N GLY A 10 -26.96 -18.24 -16.46
CA GLY A 10 -25.95 -19.05 -17.14
C GLY A 10 -24.68 -19.15 -16.29
N GLU A 11 -24.54 -20.24 -15.54
CA GLU A 11 -23.42 -20.57 -14.63
C GLU A 11 -22.53 -19.38 -14.22
N MET A 12 -23.04 -18.50 -13.36
CA MET A 12 -22.19 -17.54 -12.67
C MET A 12 -21.31 -18.31 -11.68
N THR A 13 -20.14 -18.74 -12.14
CA THR A 13 -19.03 -19.03 -11.25
C THR A 13 -18.70 -17.70 -10.59
N THR A 14 -19.16 -17.49 -9.36
CA THR A 14 -18.87 -16.29 -8.57
C THR A 14 -17.36 -16.23 -8.32
N ILE A 15 -16.61 -15.56 -9.20
CA ILE A 15 -15.20 -15.20 -8.97
C ILE A 15 -15.16 -13.84 -8.25
N ILE A 16 -15.83 -13.74 -7.10
CA ILE A 16 -15.61 -12.61 -6.20
C ILE A 16 -14.74 -13.13 -5.07
N ASP A 17 -13.41 -13.03 -5.23
CA ASP A 17 -12.42 -13.44 -4.22
C ASP A 17 -12.26 -12.36 -3.12
N GLY A 18 -13.36 -12.01 -2.48
CA GLY A 18 -13.38 -11.15 -1.29
C GLY A 18 -14.11 -9.81 -1.41
N THR A 19 -14.17 -9.07 -0.29
CA THR A 19 -14.72 -7.72 -0.21
C THR A 19 -13.62 -6.68 -0.06
N TYR A 20 -13.91 -5.45 -0.51
CA TYR A 20 -12.99 -4.32 -0.48
C TYR A 20 -13.63 -3.14 0.24
N THR A 21 -12.87 -2.47 1.10
CA THR A 21 -13.27 -1.22 1.76
C THR A 21 -12.36 -0.09 1.33
N TYR A 22 -12.92 1.12 1.20
CA TYR A 22 -12.22 2.31 0.77
C TYR A 22 -12.48 3.48 1.72
N ASP A 23 -11.53 4.40 1.84
CA ASP A 23 -11.73 5.69 2.49
C ASP A 23 -12.46 6.69 1.56
N ALA A 24 -12.65 7.93 2.04
CA ALA A 24 -13.35 8.98 1.29
C ALA A 24 -12.59 9.47 0.05
N ASN A 25 -11.27 9.28 0.00
CA ASN A 25 -10.43 9.66 -1.13
C ASN A 25 -10.33 8.53 -2.16
N GLY A 26 -10.94 7.37 -1.87
CA GLY A 26 -10.93 6.20 -2.74
C GLY A 26 -9.70 5.30 -2.56
N ASN A 27 -8.91 5.50 -1.48
CA ASN A 27 -7.84 4.57 -1.15
C ASN A 27 -8.42 3.32 -0.51
N ARG A 28 -7.95 2.15 -0.92
CA ARG A 28 -8.41 0.88 -0.36
C ARG A 28 -7.85 0.68 1.03
N THR A 29 -8.68 0.60 2.05
CA THR A 29 -8.27 0.41 3.45
C THR A 29 -8.31 -1.05 3.91
N GLU A 30 -9.08 -1.91 3.25
CA GLU A 30 -9.20 -3.33 3.61
C GLU A 30 -9.46 -4.22 2.39
N VAL A 31 -8.87 -5.42 2.42
CA VAL A 31 -9.25 -6.58 1.59
C VAL A 31 -9.61 -7.73 2.53
N LEU A 32 -10.82 -8.27 2.41
CA LEU A 32 -11.23 -9.49 3.12
C LEU A 32 -11.44 -10.62 2.12
N SER A 33 -10.53 -11.60 2.09
CA SER A 33 -10.67 -12.76 1.21
C SER A 33 -11.82 -13.68 1.65
N HIS A 34 -12.31 -14.49 0.70
CA HIS A 34 -13.37 -15.49 0.96
C HIS A 34 -13.05 -16.42 2.15
N ASN A 35 -11.77 -16.75 2.36
CA ASN A 35 -11.30 -17.58 3.47
C ASN A 35 -11.20 -16.82 4.83
N GLY A 36 -11.72 -15.60 4.91
CA GLY A 36 -11.72 -14.76 6.11
C GLY A 36 -10.39 -14.07 6.42
N LYS A 37 -9.35 -14.25 5.60
CA LYS A 37 -8.06 -13.55 5.79
C LYS A 37 -8.18 -12.10 5.36
N LYS A 38 -7.61 -11.22 6.19
CA LYS A 38 -7.69 -9.76 6.04
C LYS A 38 -6.34 -9.15 5.68
N GLU A 39 -6.36 -8.17 4.80
CA GLU A 39 -5.25 -7.22 4.58
C GLU A 39 -5.76 -5.81 4.90
N THR A 40 -4.95 -4.98 5.55
CA THR A 40 -5.29 -3.59 5.86
C THR A 40 -4.23 -2.64 5.35
N PHE A 41 -4.66 -1.43 5.02
CA PHE A 41 -3.81 -0.39 4.44
C PHE A 41 -4.12 0.93 5.14
N ALA A 42 -3.08 1.66 5.51
CA ALA A 42 -3.17 2.99 6.11
C ALA A 42 -2.43 4.00 5.24
N TYR A 43 -3.02 5.18 5.11
CA TYR A 43 -2.55 6.26 4.25
C TYR A 43 -2.32 7.53 5.06
N ASP A 44 -1.40 8.37 4.60
CA ASP A 44 -1.26 9.73 5.11
C ASP A 44 -2.26 10.70 4.45
N GLN A 45 -2.18 11.99 4.80
CA GLN A 45 -3.08 13.02 4.28
C GLN A 45 -2.89 13.33 2.78
N MET A 46 -1.81 12.83 2.17
CA MET A 46 -1.50 12.97 0.75
C MET A 46 -1.81 11.67 -0.03
N ASP A 47 -2.62 10.78 0.55
CA ASP A 47 -3.01 9.49 -0.03
C ASP A 47 -1.83 8.53 -0.27
N GLN A 48 -0.74 8.68 0.49
CA GLN A 48 0.43 7.81 0.37
C GLN A 48 0.35 6.67 1.39
N LEU A 49 0.57 5.44 0.92
CA LEU A 49 0.53 4.24 1.77
C LEU A 49 1.67 4.30 2.80
N ILE A 50 1.34 4.40 4.10
CA ILE A 50 2.29 4.44 5.21
C ILE A 50 2.40 3.09 5.94
N GLN A 51 1.37 2.23 5.84
CA GLN A 51 1.40 0.89 6.43
C GLN A 51 0.52 -0.09 5.64
N GLU A 52 1.01 -1.30 5.43
CA GLU A 52 0.25 -2.46 4.93
C GLU A 52 0.40 -3.61 5.93
N THR A 53 -0.71 -4.20 6.37
CA THR A 53 -0.70 -5.47 7.11
C THR A 53 -1.24 -6.57 6.20
N LYS A 54 -0.43 -7.59 5.93
CA LYS A 54 -0.75 -8.69 5.03
C LYS A 54 -1.58 -9.77 5.71
N LYS A 55 -2.14 -10.68 4.89
CA LYS A 55 -2.94 -11.85 5.35
C LYS A 55 -2.21 -12.79 6.31
N ASP A 56 -0.89 -12.80 6.26
CA ASP A 56 -0.03 -13.60 7.15
C ASP A 56 0.38 -12.84 8.43
N GLY A 57 -0.11 -11.61 8.62
CA GLY A 57 0.21 -10.74 9.74
C GLY A 57 1.51 -9.96 9.58
N SER A 58 2.27 -10.16 8.49
CA SER A 58 3.46 -9.34 8.23
C SER A 58 3.07 -7.89 7.95
N VAL A 59 3.89 -6.97 8.46
CA VAL A 59 3.65 -5.51 8.33
C VAL A 59 4.74 -4.90 7.45
N ASN A 60 4.32 -4.09 6.50
CA ASN A 60 5.19 -3.19 5.76
C ASN A 60 4.93 -1.75 6.20
N GLU A 61 5.99 -0.98 6.41
CA GLU A 61 5.91 0.42 6.83
C GLU A 61 6.67 1.31 5.85
N TYR A 62 6.14 2.50 5.60
CA TYR A 62 6.71 3.48 4.68
C TYR A 62 6.62 4.89 5.26
N LYS A 63 7.58 5.76 4.91
CA LYS A 63 7.50 7.20 5.18
C LYS A 63 7.96 7.97 3.96
N TYR A 64 7.36 9.14 3.77
CA TYR A 64 7.63 10.02 2.66
C TYR A 64 8.05 11.40 3.16
N ASP A 65 8.84 12.10 2.36
CA ASP A 65 9.06 13.54 2.54
C ASP A 65 7.92 14.36 1.90
N GLY A 66 8.00 15.69 2.02
CA GLY A 66 6.98 16.59 1.48
C GLY A 66 6.91 16.66 -0.05
N PHE A 67 7.88 16.09 -0.77
CA PHE A 67 7.85 15.96 -2.23
C PHE A 67 7.30 14.60 -2.69
N GLY A 68 6.89 13.75 -1.74
CA GLY A 68 6.37 12.41 -1.99
C GLY A 68 7.46 11.37 -2.23
N ASN A 69 8.73 11.68 -1.93
CA ASN A 69 9.78 10.67 -2.04
C ASN A 69 9.76 9.76 -0.81
N ARG A 70 9.86 8.46 -1.03
CA ARG A 70 9.94 7.50 0.07
C ARG A 70 11.32 7.54 0.73
N ILE A 71 11.37 8.05 1.95
CA ILE A 71 12.61 8.19 2.75
C ILE A 71 12.84 7.02 3.72
N TYR A 72 11.82 6.18 3.94
CA TYR A 72 11.90 5.00 4.81
C TYR A 72 11.04 3.86 4.27
N GLN A 73 11.55 2.63 4.38
CA GLN A 73 10.81 1.41 4.12
C GLN A 73 11.25 0.31 5.08
N LYS A 74 10.30 -0.40 5.68
CA LYS A 74 10.54 -1.65 6.40
C LYS A 74 9.57 -2.71 5.90
N ILE A 75 10.09 -3.86 5.45
CA ILE A 75 9.29 -4.93 4.84
C ILE A 75 9.33 -6.17 5.74
N GLY A 76 8.24 -6.42 6.45
CA GLY A 76 8.15 -7.50 7.44
C GLY A 76 9.31 -7.45 8.44
N ASN A 77 10.05 -8.54 8.53
CA ASN A 77 11.19 -8.68 9.45
C ASN A 77 12.54 -8.26 8.84
N LYS A 78 12.56 -7.67 7.65
CA LYS A 78 13.80 -7.17 7.05
C LYS A 78 14.26 -5.89 7.74
N GLU A 79 15.56 -5.65 7.70
CA GLU A 79 16.13 -4.36 8.10
C GLU A 79 15.50 -3.22 7.30
N ALA A 80 15.28 -2.10 7.98
CA ALA A 80 14.74 -0.92 7.34
C ALA A 80 15.76 -0.33 6.36
N VAL A 81 15.26 0.17 5.24
CA VAL A 81 16.03 0.88 4.22
C VAL A 81 15.61 2.33 4.23
N THR A 82 16.57 3.25 4.21
CA THR A 82 16.33 4.69 4.11
C THR A 82 16.81 5.23 2.78
N SER A 83 16.28 6.38 2.39
CA SER A 83 16.68 7.07 1.17
C SER A 83 16.86 8.56 1.43
N THR A 84 17.83 9.17 0.77
CA THR A 84 18.07 10.61 0.84
C THR A 84 18.03 11.22 -0.55
N TYR A 85 17.63 12.48 -0.61
CA TYR A 85 17.46 13.23 -1.85
C TYR A 85 18.17 14.57 -1.74
N ASN A 86 18.72 15.05 -2.86
CA ASN A 86 19.28 16.39 -2.95
C ASN A 86 18.18 17.45 -3.16
N ILE A 87 18.58 18.72 -3.24
CA ILE A 87 17.66 19.85 -3.43
C ILE A 87 16.96 19.86 -4.81
N GLN A 88 17.47 19.10 -5.78
CA GLN A 88 16.86 18.88 -7.09
C GLN A 88 15.91 17.68 -7.10
N ASN A 89 15.59 17.12 -5.93
CA ASN A 89 14.72 15.96 -5.78
C ASN A 89 15.29 14.68 -6.41
N GLN A 90 16.61 14.54 -6.47
CA GLN A 90 17.30 13.36 -7.02
C GLN A 90 17.84 12.49 -5.89
N LEU A 91 17.74 11.16 -6.05
CA LEU A 91 18.15 10.17 -5.05
C LEU A 91 19.67 10.14 -4.85
N THR A 92 20.14 10.52 -3.67
CA THR A 92 21.59 10.52 -3.33
C THR A 92 22.03 9.31 -2.53
N ALA A 93 21.12 8.59 -1.87
CA ALA A 93 21.44 7.34 -1.20
C ALA A 93 20.24 6.40 -1.10
N TYR A 94 20.50 5.09 -1.15
CA TYR A 94 19.52 4.04 -0.90
C TYR A 94 20.15 2.95 -0.03
N GLY A 95 19.68 2.82 1.21
CA GLY A 95 20.30 1.95 2.20
C GLY A 95 21.75 2.33 2.46
N LYS A 96 22.68 1.45 2.09
CA LYS A 96 24.13 1.69 2.25
C LYS A 96 24.78 2.24 0.97
N GLU A 97 24.05 2.29 -0.14
CA GLU A 97 24.55 2.75 -1.43
C GLU A 97 24.44 4.27 -1.55
N THR A 98 25.48 4.90 -2.08
CA THR A 98 25.52 6.35 -2.35
C THR A 98 25.61 6.59 -3.85
N ILE A 99 24.79 7.51 -4.34
CA ILE A 99 24.71 7.91 -5.74
C ILE A 99 25.25 9.34 -5.86
N LYS A 100 26.12 9.56 -6.84
CA LYS A 100 26.62 10.88 -7.18
C LYS A 100 26.12 11.26 -8.56
N TYR A 101 25.64 12.49 -8.66
CA TYR A 101 25.31 13.13 -9.92
C TYR A 101 26.47 14.04 -10.35
N ASP A 102 26.59 14.26 -11.65
CA ASP A 102 27.60 15.09 -12.31
C ASP A 102 27.31 16.59 -12.23
#